data_AF-A0A3R7PIP9-F1
#
_entry.id   AF-A0A3R7PIP9-F1
#
_cell.length_a   1.000
_cell.length_b   1.000
_cell.length_c   1.000
_cell.angle_alpha   90.00
_cell.angle_beta   90.00
_cell.angle_gamma   90.00
#
_symmetry.space_group_name_H-M   'P 1'
#
loop_
_entity.id
_entity.type
_entity.pdbx_description
1 polymer ?
#
loop_
_entity_poly.entity_id
_entity_poly.type
_entity_poly.pdbx_seq_one_letter_code
_entity_poly.pdbx_strand_id
1 'polypeptide(L)' 'MRNPSDAEFALLGLPPGSHGAQYVCKFCGKIFFYPSSLEKHIRTHTGEKPFKCPHCNYSASQKSHVKTHLQRRHSNLS' A
#
# COMPACT_ATOMS: atom_id res chain seq x y z
N MET A 1 27.57 -3.07 -3.00
CA MET A 1 27.78 -2.86 -1.56
C MET A 1 27.02 -3.95 -0.82
N ARG A 2 27.72 -4.81 -0.06
CA ARG A 2 27.15 -5.99 0.63
C ARG A 2 26.39 -5.51 1.87
N ASN A 3 25.10 -5.79 1.95
CA ASN A 3 24.29 -5.47 3.13
C ASN A 3 24.56 -6.53 4.22
N PRO A 4 25.04 -6.16 5.43
CA PRO A 4 25.42 -7.10 6.48
C PRO A 4 24.27 -7.96 7.06
N SER A 5 23.02 -7.74 6.63
CA SER A 5 21.84 -8.46 7.15
C SER A 5 21.68 -9.90 6.67
N ASP A 6 22.50 -10.39 5.74
CA ASP A 6 22.34 -11.74 5.15
C ASP A 6 22.97 -12.86 6.01
N ALA A 7 24.00 -12.53 6.80
CA ALA A 7 24.72 -13.51 7.63
C ALA A 7 23.90 -14.01 8.84
N GLU A 8 23.03 -13.16 9.39
CA GLU A 8 22.22 -13.46 10.58
C GLU A 8 21.12 -14.50 10.27
N PHE A 9 20.60 -14.52 9.04
CA PHE A 9 19.50 -15.41 8.63
C PHE A 9 19.94 -16.86 8.39
N ALA A 10 21.23 -17.08 8.10
CA ALA A 10 21.79 -18.42 7.90
C ALA A 10 21.80 -19.26 9.20
N LEU A 11 21.91 -18.62 10.38
CA LEU A 11 21.90 -19.32 11.68
C LEU A 11 20.51 -19.83 12.08
N LEU A 12 19.44 -19.29 11.48
CA LEU A 12 18.05 -19.66 11.80
C LEU A 12 17.48 -20.73 10.86
N GLY A 13 18.25 -21.25 9.92
CA GLY A 13 17.81 -22.31 9.00
C GLY A 13 16.67 -21.90 8.06
N LEU A 14 16.49 -20.61 7.81
CA LEU A 14 15.47 -20.09 6.90
C LEU A 14 15.97 -20.15 5.43
N PRO A 15 15.11 -20.53 4.46
CA PRO A 15 15.54 -20.66 3.07
C PRO A 15 16.00 -19.30 2.50
N PRO A 16 17.20 -19.22 1.89
CA PRO A 16 17.65 -18.00 1.22
C PRO A 16 16.79 -17.78 -0.03
N GLY A 17 15.84 -16.83 0.06
CA GLY A 17 14.92 -16.57 -1.06
C GLY A 17 13.65 -15.77 -0.75
N SER A 18 13.38 -15.36 0.50
CA SER A 18 12.19 -14.55 0.82
C SER A 18 12.40 -13.04 0.68
N HIS A 19 13.63 -12.58 0.42
CA HIS A 19 13.95 -11.16 0.32
C HIS A 19 13.81 -10.66 -1.13
N GLY A 20 12.63 -10.85 -1.72
CA GLY A 20 12.22 -9.99 -2.83
C GLY A 20 12.32 -8.53 -2.37
N ALA A 21 12.72 -7.61 -3.26
CA ALA A 21 12.94 -6.20 -2.95
C ALA A 21 11.85 -5.66 -2.00
N GLN A 22 12.24 -5.34 -0.77
CA GLN A 22 11.34 -4.86 0.27
C GLN A 22 11.16 -3.35 0.13
N TYR A 23 9.92 -2.91 0.05
CA TYR A 23 9.55 -1.51 -0.05
C TYR A 23 9.18 -0.98 1.33
N VAL A 24 10.01 -0.11 1.88
CA VAL A 24 9.88 0.39 3.25
C VAL A 24 9.18 1.75 3.27
N CYS A 25 8.20 1.90 4.16
CA CYS A 25 7.54 3.17 4.38
C CYS A 25 8.47 4.14 5.11
N LYS A 26 8.77 5.27 4.46
CA LYS A 26 9.61 6.33 5.05
C LYS A 26 8.99 7.04 6.27
N PHE A 27 7.69 6.91 6.49
CA PHE A 27 7.00 7.58 7.60
C PHE A 27 6.89 6.73 8.86
N CYS A 28 6.79 5.41 8.73
CA CYS A 28 6.57 4.51 9.88
C CYS A 28 7.40 3.22 9.86
N GLY A 29 8.29 3.05 8.88
CA GLY A 29 9.17 1.87 8.78
C GLY A 29 8.47 0.57 8.36
N LYS A 30 7.16 0.58 8.11
CA LYS A 30 6.43 -0.64 7.67
C LYS A 30 6.97 -1.16 6.34
N ILE A 31 7.12 -2.48 6.26
CA ILE A 31 7.65 -3.18 5.09
C ILE A 31 6.51 -3.71 4.22
N PHE A 32 6.63 -3.53 2.92
CA PHE A 32 5.71 -4.05 1.91
C PHE A 32 6.48 -4.84 0.86
N PHE A 33 5.86 -5.90 0.34
CA PHE A 33 6.45 -6.75 -0.69
C PHE A 33 6.19 -6.25 -2.12
N TYR A 34 5.31 -5.25 -2.28
CA TYR A 34 4.96 -4.67 -3.58
C TYR A 34 5.04 -3.15 -3.52
N PRO A 35 5.58 -2.49 -4.56
CA PRO A 35 5.68 -1.03 -4.60
C PRO A 35 4.30 -0.37 -4.60
N SER A 36 3.33 -0.98 -5.31
CA SER A 36 1.94 -0.49 -5.36
C SER A 36 1.24 -0.56 -4.00
N SER A 37 1.62 -1.52 -3.14
CA SER A 37 1.11 -1.61 -1.77
C SER A 37 1.72 -0.52 -0.88
N LEU A 38 3.03 -0.27 -1.02
CA LEU A 38 3.68 0.85 -0.33
C LEU A 38 3.08 2.20 -0.76
N GLU A 39 2.88 2.43 -2.05
CA GLU A 39 2.34 3.68 -2.58
C GLU A 39 0.93 3.96 -2.04
N LYS A 40 0.04 2.94 -2.07
CA LYS A 40 -1.29 3.06 -1.46
C LYS A 40 -1.21 3.34 0.04
N HIS A 41 -0.26 2.75 0.74
CA HIS A 41 -0.04 2.99 2.15
C HIS A 41 0.49 4.41 2.43
N ILE A 42 1.40 4.94 1.61
CA ILE A 42 1.92 6.31 1.78
C ILE A 42 0.79 7.34 1.80
N ARG A 43 -0.28 7.12 1.01
CA ARG A 43 -1.47 7.99 1.00
C ARG A 43 -2.18 8.09 2.36
N THR A 44 -2.00 7.12 3.26
CA THR A 44 -2.53 7.21 4.63
C THR A 44 -1.76 8.19 5.50
N HIS A 45 -0.50 8.47 5.18
CA HIS A 45 0.30 9.48 5.87
C HIS A 45 0.11 10.87 5.26
N THR A 46 0.08 10.97 3.93
CA THR A 46 -0.09 12.26 3.25
C THR A 46 -1.53 12.77 3.26
N GLY A 47 -2.51 11.88 3.48
CA GLY A 47 -3.92 12.19 3.37
C GLY A 47 -4.41 12.37 1.92
N GLU A 48 -3.58 12.04 0.93
CA GLU A 48 -3.95 12.16 -0.48
C GLU A 48 -5.12 11.26 -0.85
N LYS A 49 -6.10 11.87 -1.51
CA LYS A 49 -7.33 11.20 -1.98
C LYS A 49 -7.53 11.47 -3.47
N PRO A 50 -6.72 10.83 -4.34
CA PRO A 50 -6.76 11.09 -5.78
C PRO A 50 -8.07 10.64 -6.43
N PHE A 51 -8.79 9.69 -5.83
CA PHE A 51 -10.03 9.19 -6.39
C PHE A 51 -11.21 9.98 -5.84
N LYS A 52 -11.86 10.76 -6.72
CA LYS A 52 -13.02 11.58 -6.37
C LYS A 52 -14.31 10.93 -6.89
N CYS A 53 -15.39 11.08 -6.13
CA CYS A 53 -16.72 10.76 -6.61
C CYS A 53 -17.16 11.84 -7.63
N PRO A 54 -17.70 11.46 -8.80
CA PRO A 54 -18.21 12.44 -9.77
C PRO A 54 -19.51 13.12 -9.34
N HIS A 55 -20.23 12.56 -8.37
CA HIS A 55 -21.57 13.04 -7.97
C HIS A 55 -21.59 13.79 -6.64
N CYS A 56 -20.49 13.79 -5.88
CA CYS A 56 -20.40 14.48 -4.59
C CYS A 56 -18.94 14.75 -4.19
N ASN A 57 -18.75 15.48 -3.09
CA ASN A 57 -17.42 15.87 -2.60
C ASN A 57 -16.65 14.73 -1.91
N TYR A 58 -17.14 13.48 -1.98
CA TYR A 58 -16.45 12.33 -1.42
C TYR A 58 -15.18 12.02 -2.22
N SER A 59 -14.08 11.76 -1.52
CA SER A 59 -12.82 11.32 -2.12
C SER A 59 -12.16 10.26 -1.25
N ALA A 60 -11.42 9.35 -1.89
CA ALA A 60 -10.72 8.27 -1.21
C ALA A 60 -9.30 8.08 -1.77
N SER A 61 -8.45 7.48 -0.94
CA SER A 61 -7.08 7.10 -1.31
C SER A 61 -7.01 5.88 -2.23
N GLN A 62 -8.13 5.15 -2.38
CA GLN A 62 -8.24 3.93 -3.19
C GLN A 62 -9.53 3.90 -4.03
N LYS A 63 -9.42 3.34 -5.25
CA LYS A 63 -10.55 3.22 -6.20
C LYS A 63 -11.67 2.31 -5.71
N SER A 64 -11.34 1.22 -5.02
CA SER A 64 -12.32 0.29 -4.45
C SER A 64 -13.28 0.99 -3.49
N HIS A 65 -12.77 1.90 -2.65
CA HIS A 65 -13.59 2.67 -1.73
C HIS A 65 -14.56 3.61 -2.46
N VAL A 66 -14.12 4.27 -3.54
CA VAL A 66 -15.02 5.08 -4.37
C VAL A 66 -16.08 4.21 -5.04
N LYS A 67 -15.71 3.02 -5.54
CA LYS A 67 -16.67 2.09 -6.15
C LYS A 67 -17.74 1.65 -5.13
N THR A 68 -17.33 1.24 -3.94
CA THR A 68 -18.28 0.88 -2.86
C THR A 68 -19.13 2.07 -2.44
N HIS A 69 -18.55 3.27 -2.36
CA HIS A 69 -19.29 4.50 -2.10
C HIS A 69 -20.35 4.75 -3.17
N LEU A 70 -20.00 4.65 -4.46
CA LEU A 70 -20.95 4.79 -5.56
C LEU A 70 -22.08 3.77 -5.45
N GLN A 71 -21.76 2.49 -5.25
CA GLN A 71 -22.79 1.45 -5.11
C GLN A 71 -23.74 1.68 -3.94
N ARG A 72 -23.27 2.25 -2.82
CA ARG A 72 -24.07 2.44 -1.61
C ARG A 72 -24.80 3.78 -1.54
N ARG A 73 -24.23 4.82 -2.12
CA ARG A 73 -24.73 6.21 -2.03
C ARG A 73 -25.27 6.75 -3.34
N HIS A 74 -24.89 6.13 -4.45
CA HIS A 74 -25.25 6.46 -5.81
C HIS A 74 -25.65 5.18 -6.56
N SER A 75 -26.41 4.30 -5.89
CA SER A 75 -26.79 2.96 -6.36
C SER A 75 -27.50 2.93 -7.72
N ASN A 76 -28.01 4.09 -8.16
CA ASN A 76 -28.75 4.27 -9.41
C ASN A 76 -27.89 4.82 -10.58
N LEU A 77 -26.56 4.88 -10.43
CA LEU A 77 -25.63 5.52 -11.38
C LEU A 77 -24.53 4.57 -11.90
N SER A 78 -24.72 3.24 -11.76
CA SER A 78 -23.78 2.21 -12.26
C SER A 78 -24.08 1.76 -13.68
#